data_AF-A0A6B3HJ96-F1
#
_entry.id   AF-A0A6B3HJ96-F1
#
_cell.length_a   1.000
_cell.length_b   1.000
_cell.length_c   1.000
_cell.angle_alpha   90.00
_cell.angle_beta   90.00
_cell.angle_gamma   90.00
#
_symmetry.space_group_name_H-M   'P 1'
#
loop_
_entity.id
_entity.type
_entity.pdbx_description
1 polymer ?
#
loop_
_entity_poly.entity_id
_entity_poly.type
_entity_poly.pdbx_seq_one_letter_code
_entity_poly.pdbx_strand_id
1 'polypeptide(L)'
;EDEKVVIARDHLLPRQLERAGLEKDEVALEEAALRKLAGEYTREAGVRNLERAVARLLRKVAAQHELGDRELPFTVTDTDLRGLIGRPHHVPESAQ
;
A
#
# COMPACT_ATOMS: atom_id res chain seq x y z
N GLU A 1 6.29 -8.12 -12.34
CA GLU A 1 5.79 -7.30 -11.21
C GLU A 1 6.69 -7.37 -9.97
N ASP A 2 7.40 -8.47 -9.72
CA ASP A 2 8.16 -8.66 -8.49
C ASP A 2 9.21 -7.57 -8.22
N GLU A 3 9.86 -7.03 -9.26
CA GLU A 3 10.79 -5.89 -9.09
C GLU A 3 10.09 -4.67 -8.47
N LYS A 4 8.84 -4.38 -8.88
CA LYS A 4 8.07 -3.28 -8.29
C LYS A 4 7.69 -3.55 -6.85
N VAL A 5 7.43 -4.81 -6.50
CA VAL A 5 7.14 -5.22 -5.12
C VAL A 5 8.37 -4.99 -4.25
N VAL A 6 9.56 -5.38 -4.72
CA VAL A 6 10.84 -5.11 -4.02
C VAL A 6 11.07 -3.61 -3.86
N ILE A 7 10.94 -2.83 -4.94
CA ILE A 7 11.07 -1.35 -4.89
C ILE A 7 10.07 -0.75 -3.91
N ALA A 8 8.83 -1.23 -3.90
CA ALA A 8 7.81 -0.73 -3.02
C ALA A 8 8.13 -1.02 -1.55
N ARG A 9 8.56 -2.25 -1.23
CA ARG A 9 8.95 -2.65 0.12
C ARG A 9 10.17 -1.88 0.61
N ASP A 10 11.22 -1.82 -0.20
CA ASP A 10 12.55 -1.39 0.26
C ASP A 10 12.76 0.13 0.13
N HIS A 11 11.96 0.81 -0.70
CA HIS A 11 12.15 2.24 -0.98
C HIS A 11 10.87 3.07 -0.84
N LEU A 12 9.75 2.64 -1.44
CA LEU A 12 8.55 3.48 -1.45
C LEU A 12 7.87 3.50 -0.08
N LEU A 13 7.70 2.34 0.56
CA LEU A 13 7.05 2.20 1.85
C LEU A 13 7.77 3.00 2.94
N PRO A 14 9.10 2.84 3.20
CA PRO A 14 9.80 3.62 4.20
C PRO A 14 9.68 5.13 3.98
N ARG A 15 9.87 5.58 2.72
CA ARG A 15 9.76 7.00 2.36
C ARG A 15 8.35 7.55 2.55
N GLN A 16 7.32 6.74 2.33
CA GLN A 16 5.93 7.17 2.47
C GLN A 16 5.43 7.09 3.91
N LEU A 17 6.00 6.23 4.77
CA LEU A 17 5.77 6.23 6.21
C LEU A 17 6.24 7.55 6.83
N GLU A 18 7.49 7.93 6.57
CA GLU A 18 8.07 9.21 7.03
C GLU A 18 7.19 10.41 6.59
N ARG A 19 6.68 10.39 5.36
CA ARG A 19 5.79 11.45 4.83
C ARG A 19 4.39 11.45 5.44
N ALA A 20 3.92 10.29 5.91
CA ALA A 20 2.64 10.16 6.60
C ALA A 20 2.75 10.47 8.10
N GLY A 21 3.96 10.73 8.61
CA GLY A 21 4.22 10.94 10.04
C GLY A 21 4.17 9.65 10.86
N LEU A 22 4.39 8.49 10.20
CA LEU A 22 4.41 7.18 10.85
C LEU A 22 5.85 6.69 11.04
N GLU A 23 6.13 6.06 12.16
CA GLU A 23 7.39 5.35 12.41
C GLU A 23 7.49 4.06 11.60
N LYS A 24 8.70 3.51 11.46
CA LYS A 24 8.98 2.39 10.55
C LYS A 24 8.32 1.07 10.95
N ASP A 25 8.02 0.90 12.23
CA ASP A 25 7.43 -0.28 12.85
C ASP A 25 5.93 -0.12 13.10
N GLU A 26 5.36 1.07 12.90
CA GLU A 26 3.93 1.32 13.09
C GLU A 26 3.06 0.72 11.99
N VAL A 27 3.54 0.68 10.73
CA VAL A 27 2.76 0.11 9.64
C VAL A 27 3.64 -0.72 8.70
N ALA A 28 3.24 -1.97 8.48
CA ALA A 28 3.83 -2.88 7.51
C ALA A 28 2.83 -3.24 6.40
N LEU A 29 3.32 -3.56 5.21
CA LEU A 29 2.51 -4.12 4.13
C LEU A 29 3.01 -5.53 3.83
N GLU A 30 2.10 -6.50 3.79
CA GLU A 30 2.43 -7.84 3.33
C GLU A 30 2.81 -7.83 1.83
N GLU A 31 3.63 -8.80 1.42
CA GLU A 31 4.00 -8.96 0.02
C GLU A 31 2.77 -9.13 -0.88
N ALA A 32 1.74 -9.85 -0.42
CA ALA A 32 0.49 -10.02 -1.13
C ALA A 32 -0.24 -8.69 -1.37
N ALA A 33 -0.25 -7.79 -0.37
CA ALA A 33 -0.81 -6.45 -0.52
C ALA A 33 -0.02 -5.61 -1.53
N LEU A 34 1.32 -5.67 -1.49
CA LEU A 34 2.18 -4.97 -2.44
C LEU A 34 2.01 -5.48 -3.88
N ARG A 35 1.93 -6.81 -4.08
CA ARG A 35 1.69 -7.41 -5.38
C ARG A 35 0.34 -6.99 -5.95
N LYS A 36 -0.70 -7.03 -5.12
CA LYS A 36 -2.05 -6.58 -5.51
C LYS A 36 -2.10 -5.09 -5.83
N LEU A 37 -1.40 -4.25 -5.06
CA LEU A 37 -1.24 -2.83 -5.38
C LEU A 37 -0.57 -2.63 -6.75
N ALA A 38 0.52 -3.36 -7.01
CA ALA A 38 1.29 -3.25 -8.23
C ALA A 38 0.51 -3.68 -9.48
N GLY A 39 -0.30 -4.75 -9.40
CA GLY A 39 -1.01 -5.30 -10.56
C GLY A 39 -2.47 -4.89 -10.72
N GLU A 40 -3.22 -4.74 -9.63
CA GLU A 40 -4.68 -4.52 -9.71
C GLU A 40 -5.08 -3.07 -9.41
N TYR A 41 -4.32 -2.36 -8.56
CA TYR A 41 -4.58 -0.95 -8.25
C TYR A 41 -3.79 0.02 -9.13
N THR A 42 -2.77 -0.48 -9.81
CA THR A 42 -1.94 0.32 -10.73
C THR A 42 -1.65 -0.45 -12.01
N ARG A 43 -1.56 0.26 -13.13
CA ARG A 43 -1.09 -0.30 -14.40
C ARG A 43 -0.19 0.73 -15.09
N GLU A 44 1.11 0.50 -15.01
CA GLU A 44 2.14 1.37 -15.59
C GLU A 44 3.43 0.57 -15.82
N ALA A 45 4.41 1.11 -16.56
CA ALA A 45 5.73 0.51 -16.65
C ALA A 45 6.58 0.79 -15.38
N GLY A 46 6.45 1.98 -14.81
CA GLY A 46 7.20 2.42 -13.63
C GLY A 46 6.51 2.14 -12.29
N VAL A 47 6.77 2.99 -11.30
CA VAL A 47 6.24 2.88 -9.93
C VAL A 47 5.57 4.16 -9.42
N ARG A 48 5.25 5.12 -10.29
CA ARG A 48 4.72 6.44 -9.88
C ARG A 48 3.30 6.32 -9.30
N ASN A 49 2.45 5.52 -9.93
CA ASN A 49 1.12 5.21 -9.44
C ASN A 49 1.19 4.27 -8.23
N LEU A 50 2.15 3.34 -8.19
CA LEU A 50 2.37 2.49 -7.02
C LEU A 50 2.73 3.31 -5.79
N GLU A 51 3.66 4.27 -5.92
CA GLU A 51 4.00 5.22 -4.87
C GLU A 51 2.78 6.01 -4.39
N ARG A 52 1.95 6.51 -5.32
CA ARG A 52 0.72 7.24 -4.98
C ARG A 52 -0.28 6.35 -4.23
N ALA A 53 -0.41 5.09 -4.62
CA ALA A 53 -1.32 4.14 -3.99
C ALA A 53 -0.87 3.83 -2.55
N VAL A 54 0.44 3.56 -2.35
CA VAL A 54 1.04 3.40 -1.01
C VAL A 54 0.84 4.66 -0.17
N ALA A 55 1.10 5.85 -0.73
CA ALA A 55 0.91 7.12 -0.03
C ALA A 55 -0.55 7.35 0.39
N ARG A 56 -1.51 7.02 -0.47
CA ARG A 56 -2.95 7.12 -0.16
C ARG A 56 -3.34 6.15 0.95
N LEU A 57 -2.82 4.94 0.89
CA LEU A 57 -3.07 3.90 1.88
C LEU A 57 -2.56 4.30 3.26
N LEU A 58 -1.30 4.75 3.36
CA LEU A 58 -0.71 5.17 4.64
C LEU A 58 -1.42 6.39 5.23
N ARG A 59 -1.79 7.39 4.41
CA ARG A 59 -2.61 8.52 4.89
C ARG A 59 -3.96 8.08 5.44
N LYS A 60 -4.57 7.03 4.86
CA LYS A 60 -5.83 6.49 5.36
C LYS A 60 -5.63 5.78 6.70
N VAL A 61 -4.57 4.99 6.85
CA VAL A 61 -4.23 4.32 8.11
C VAL A 61 -3.93 5.34 9.21
N ALA A 62 -3.08 6.33 8.94
CA ALA A 62 -2.77 7.42 9.88
C ALA A 62 -4.04 8.16 10.30
N ALA A 63 -4.92 8.53 9.35
CA ALA A 63 -6.18 9.19 9.68
C ALA A 63 -7.12 8.32 10.54
N GLN A 64 -7.16 7.01 10.30
CA GLN A 64 -7.95 6.09 11.15
C GLN A 64 -7.36 5.97 12.55
N HIS A 65 -6.02 5.99 12.66
CA HIS A 65 -5.35 5.97 13.94
C HIS A 65 -5.68 7.20 14.80
N GLU A 66 -5.55 8.39 14.21
CA GLU A 66 -5.88 9.66 14.87
C GLU A 66 -7.34 9.74 15.35
N LEU A 67 -8.26 9.07 14.64
CA LEU A 67 -9.68 9.00 15.01
C LEU A 67 -9.99 7.92 16.04
N GLY A 68 -9.02 7.08 16.41
CA GLY A 68 -9.22 5.92 17.29
C GLY A 68 -9.89 4.72 16.61
N ASP A 69 -10.07 4.75 15.28
CA ASP A 69 -10.65 3.66 14.49
C ASP A 69 -9.65 2.53 14.21
N ARG A 70 -8.36 2.77 14.48
CA ARG A 70 -7.29 1.80 14.21
C ARG A 70 -6.14 1.92 15.22
N GLU A 71 -5.76 0.79 15.78
CA GLU A 71 -4.56 0.69 16.63
C GLU A 71 -3.32 0.40 15.78
N LEU A 72 -2.17 0.90 16.25
CA LEU A 72 -0.85 0.63 15.70
C LEU A 72 -0.06 -0.23 16.73
N PRO A 73 0.83 -1.13 16.29
CA PRO A 73 1.24 -1.36 14.90
C PRO A 73 0.20 -2.11 14.08
N PHE A 74 0.09 -1.79 12.78
CA PHE A 74 -0.86 -2.39 11.86
C PHE A 74 -0.19 -3.00 10.63
N THR A 75 -0.48 -4.28 10.36
CA THR A 75 -0.02 -4.94 9.13
C THR A 75 -1.15 -4.98 8.12
N VAL A 76 -0.92 -4.37 6.96
CA VAL A 76 -1.89 -4.28 5.86
C VAL A 76 -1.81 -5.54 5.01
N THR A 77 -2.92 -6.28 4.94
CA THR A 77 -3.09 -7.46 4.09
C THR A 77 -3.73 -7.08 2.75
N ASP A 78 -3.80 -8.02 1.80
CA ASP A 78 -4.42 -7.78 0.49
C ASP A 78 -5.96 -7.57 0.57
N THR A 79 -6.57 -8.08 1.65
CA THR A 79 -8.02 -7.95 1.91
C THR A 79 -8.38 -6.57 2.46
N ASP A 80 -7.48 -5.95 3.22
CA ASP A 80 -7.66 -4.61 3.80
C ASP A 80 -7.70 -3.50 2.75
N LEU A 81 -7.03 -3.72 1.61
CA LEU A 81 -6.89 -2.71 0.54
C LEU A 81 -8.26 -2.14 0.11
N ARG A 82 -9.28 -3.00 0.04
CA ARG A 82 -10.62 -2.58 -0.39
C ARG A 82 -11.26 -1.60 0.58
N GLY A 83 -11.11 -1.85 1.88
CA GLY A 83 -11.62 -0.97 2.93
C GLY A 83 -10.85 0.35 3.04
N LEU A 84 -9.56 0.34 2.68
CA LEU A 84 -8.69 1.51 2.80
C LEU A 84 -8.75 2.43 1.58
N ILE A 85 -8.58 1.88 0.37
CA ILE A 85 -8.39 2.67 -0.86
C ILE A 85 -9.44 2.42 -1.95
N GLY A 86 -10.41 1.55 -1.69
CA GLY A 86 -11.54 1.25 -2.58
C GLY A 86 -11.32 0.01 -3.45
N ARG A 87 -12.18 -0.21 -4.45
CA ARG A 87 -12.06 -1.38 -5.33
C ARG A 87 -10.82 -1.28 -6.23
N PRO A 88 -10.22 -2.42 -6.63
CA PRO A 88 -9.19 -2.42 -7.67
C PRO A 88 -9.72 -1.84 -8.99
N HIS A 89 -8.83 -1.23 -9.78
CA HIS A 89 -9.18 -0.56 -11.04
C HIS A 89 -8.87 -1.43 -12.26
N HIS A 90 -8.01 -2.42 -12.10
CA HIS A 90 -7.55 -3.32 -13.15
C HIS A 90 -7.85 -4.76 -12.79
N VAL A 91 -8.03 -5.59 -13.82
CA VAL A 91 -8.15 -7.04 -13.65
C VAL A 91 -6.78 -7.63 -13.35
N PRO A 92 -6.70 -8.69 -12.53
CA PRO A 92 -5.44 -9.39 -12.28
C PRO A 92 -4.79 -9.84 -13.59
N GLU A 93 -3.47 -9.66 -13.72
CA GLU A 93 -2.73 -10.10 -14.91
C GLU A 93 -2.79 -11.62 -15.09
N SER A 94 -2.92 -12.39 -13.99
CA SER A 94 -3.14 -13.84 -14.00
C SER A 94 -4.48 -14.30 -14.58
N ALA A 95 -5.41 -13.37 -14.87
CA ALA A 95 -6.68 -13.65 -15.51
C ALA A 95 -6.68 -13.35 -17.03
N GLN A 96 -5.52 -12.99 -17.61
CA GLN A 96 -5.31 -12.77 -19.05
C GLN A 96 -4.56 -13.92 -19.72
#